data_AF-A0A9D2S945-F1
#
_entry.id   AF-A0A9D2S945-F1
#
_cell.length_a   1.000
_cell.length_b   1.000
_cell.length_c   1.000
_cell.angle_alpha   90.00
_cell.angle_beta   90.00
_cell.angle_gamma   90.00
#
_symmetry.space_group_name_H-M   'P 1'
#
loop_
_entity.id
_entity.type
_entity.pdbx_description
1 polymer ?
#
loop_
_entity_poly.entity_id
_entity_poly.type
_entity_poly.pdbx_seq_one_letter_code
_entity_poly.pdbx_strand_id
1 'polypeptide(L)'
;MILYFSGTGNSRFAAEVIENRIHDTCINAFDYIKNGRKGDFHSAAAYVFVSPTYSWRLPRLFEKFLKSSRFSGCKKAYFVMTCGSEIGNSEPY
;
A
#
# COMPACT_ATOMS: atom_id res chain seq x y z
N MET A 1 -6.28 -8.57 1.90
CA MET A 1 -6.62 -7.35 1.13
C MET A 1 -5.35 -6.60 0.79
N ILE A 2 -5.22 -6.16 -0.45
CA ILE A 2 -4.05 -5.44 -0.98
C ILE A 2 -4.45 -3.98 -1.23
N LEU A 3 -3.69 -3.03 -0.69
CA LEU A 3 -3.83 -1.61 -0.96
C LEU A 3 -2.54 -1.10 -1.59
N TYR A 4 -2.63 -0.42 -2.73
CA TYR A 4 -1.46 0.09 -3.41
C TYR A 4 -1.50 1.59 -3.68
N PHE A 5 -0.32 2.20 -3.70
CA PHE A 5 -0.09 3.53 -4.24
C PHE A 5 1.00 3.45 -5.32
N SER A 6 0.79 4.10 -6.46
CA SER A 6 1.79 4.10 -7.53
C SER A 6 1.81 5.43 -8.28
N GLY A 7 3.00 5.99 -8.51
CA GLY A 7 3.18 7.18 -9.34
C GLY A 7 3.32 6.86 -10.83
N THR A 8 4.08 5.83 -11.17
CA THR A 8 4.43 5.46 -12.56
C THR A 8 3.99 4.06 -12.97
N GLY A 9 3.28 3.32 -12.11
CA GLY A 9 2.70 2.01 -12.43
C GLY A 9 3.47 0.80 -11.94
N ASN A 10 4.74 0.91 -11.54
CA ASN A 10 5.53 -0.25 -11.08
C ASN A 10 4.92 -0.93 -9.85
N SER A 11 4.51 -0.14 -8.86
CA SER A 11 3.88 -0.66 -7.64
C SER A 11 2.47 -1.17 -7.90
N ARG A 12 1.77 -0.63 -8.92
CA ARG A 12 0.48 -1.19 -9.38
C ARG A 12 0.70 -2.58 -9.95
N PHE A 13 1.67 -2.73 -10.87
CA PHE A 13 2.02 -4.02 -11.44
C PHE A 13 2.39 -5.05 -10.37
N ALA A 14 3.22 -4.66 -9.38
CA ALA A 14 3.55 -5.54 -8.26
C ALA A 14 2.30 -5.96 -7.45
N ALA A 15 1.37 -5.04 -7.20
CA ALA A 15 0.12 -5.34 -6.50
C ALA A 15 -0.77 -6.31 -7.28
N GLU A 16 -0.92 -6.11 -8.59
CA GLU A 16 -1.66 -7.00 -9.50
C GLU A 16 -1.01 -8.40 -9.57
N VAL A 17 0.31 -8.51 -9.54
CA VAL A 17 1.00 -9.82 -9.48
C VAL A 17 0.69 -10.54 -8.17
N ILE A 18 0.71 -9.82 -7.03
CA ILE A 18 0.36 -10.38 -5.72
C ILE A 18 -1.11 -10.82 -5.72
N GLU A 19 -2.01 -9.95 -6.17
CA GLU A 19 -3.45 -10.21 -6.31
C GLU A 19 -3.70 -11.52 -7.05
N ASN A 20 -3.11 -11.66 -8.24
CA ASN A 20 -3.27 -12.86 -9.07
C ASN A 20 -2.75 -14.14 -8.39
N ARG A 21 -1.77 -14.02 -7.48
CA ARG A 21 -1.17 -15.16 -6.79
C ARG A 21 -1.93 -15.60 -5.55
N ILE A 22 -2.50 -14.66 -4.81
CA ILE A 22 -3.18 -14.93 -3.53
C ILE A 22 -4.71 -14.85 -3.63
N HIS A 23 -5.24 -14.41 -4.78
CA HIS A 23 -6.67 -14.28 -5.08
C HIS A 23 -7.42 -13.44 -4.04
N ASP A 24 -6.87 -12.28 -3.68
CA ASP A 24 -7.42 -11.35 -2.69
C ASP A 24 -7.78 -10.02 -3.37
N THR A 25 -8.54 -9.15 -2.73
CA THR A 25 -8.96 -7.86 -3.31
C THR A 25 -7.79 -6.89 -3.42
N CYS A 26 -7.62 -6.25 -4.59
CA CYS A 26 -6.63 -5.20 -4.84
C CYS A 26 -7.30 -3.81 -4.97
N ILE A 27 -6.85 -2.84 -4.17
CA ILE A 27 -7.45 -1.51 -4.07
C ILE A 27 -6.43 -0.42 -4.40
N ASN A 28 -6.81 0.46 -5.33
CA ASN A 28 -6.05 1.67 -5.65
C ASN A 28 -6.26 2.76 -4.59
N ALA A 29 -5.25 3.04 -3.77
CA ALA A 29 -5.32 4.10 -2.77
C ALA A 29 -5.32 5.51 -3.38
N PHE A 30 -4.83 5.67 -4.62
CA PHE A 30 -4.77 6.97 -5.28
C PHE A 30 -6.16 7.60 -5.47
N ASP A 31 -7.17 6.79 -5.76
CA ASP A 31 -8.55 7.26 -5.95
C ASP A 31 -9.13 7.84 -4.65
N TYR A 32 -8.77 7.29 -3.50
CA TYR A 32 -9.16 7.84 -2.20
C TYR A 32 -8.41 9.13 -1.91
N ILE A 33 -7.09 9.13 -2.09
CA ILE A 33 -6.21 10.29 -1.84
C ILE A 33 -6.65 11.48 -2.68
N LYS A 34 -6.86 11.29 -3.99
CA LYS A 34 -7.25 12.34 -4.93
C LYS A 34 -8.59 12.98 -4.54
N ASN A 35 -9.51 12.20 -3.98
CA ASN A 35 -10.82 12.68 -3.56
C ASN A 35 -10.87 13.11 -2.08
N GLY A 36 -9.74 13.12 -1.36
CA GLY A 36 -9.70 13.44 0.07
C GLY A 36 -10.50 12.47 0.95
N ARG A 37 -10.76 11.26 0.46
CA ARG A 37 -11.58 10.26 1.14
C ARG A 37 -10.72 9.42 2.08
N LYS A 38 -11.26 9.14 3.26
CA LYS A 38 -10.72 8.13 4.17
C LYS A 38 -11.25 6.76 3.75
N GLY A 39 -10.48 5.71 3.99
CA GLY A 39 -10.94 4.34 3.84
C GLY A 39 -11.50 3.78 5.14
N ASP A 40 -12.44 2.84 5.02
CA ASP A 40 -12.82 1.92 6.09
C ASP A 40 -12.68 0.50 5.53
N PHE A 41 -11.63 -0.17 5.97
CA PHE A 41 -11.20 -1.45 5.41
C PHE A 41 -11.35 -2.54 6.45
N HIS A 42 -12.01 -3.63 6.06
CA HIS A 42 -12.10 -4.84 6.87
C HIS A 42 -11.46 -6.00 6.12
N SER A 43 -10.58 -6.75 6.79
CA SER A 43 -10.01 -7.98 6.22
C SER A 43 -9.85 -9.06 7.27
N ALA A 44 -10.26 -10.29 6.95
CA ALA A 44 -10.00 -11.46 7.79
C ALA A 44 -8.55 -11.96 7.67
N ALA A 45 -7.89 -11.66 6.54
CA ALA A 45 -6.49 -11.98 6.26
C ALA A 45 -5.58 -10.76 6.47
N ALA A 46 -4.27 -10.98 6.44
CA ALA A 46 -3.30 -9.91 6.59
C ALA A 46 -3.47 -8.83 5.50
N TYR A 47 -3.22 -7.58 5.87
CA TYR A 47 -3.16 -6.48 4.90
C TYR A 47 -1.82 -6.52 4.16
N VAL A 48 -1.85 -6.18 2.87
CA VAL A 48 -0.66 -5.99 2.06
C VAL A 48 -0.66 -4.56 1.52
N PHE A 49 0.35 -3.78 1.89
CA PHE A 49 0.52 -2.40 1.43
C PHE A 49 1.63 -2.36 0.39
N VAL A 50 1.31 -1.93 -0.83
CA VAL A 50 2.26 -1.89 -1.95
C VAL A 50 2.54 -0.45 -2.35
N SER A 51 3.81 -0.05 -2.40
CA SER A 51 4.18 1.35 -2.62
C SER A 51 5.54 1.48 -3.29
N PRO A 52 5.84 2.58 -3.99
CA PRO A 52 7.22 2.93 -4.30
C PRO A 52 7.94 3.37 -3.02
N THR A 53 9.27 3.25 -3.03
CA THR A 53 10.15 3.88 -2.06
C THR A 53 10.51 5.27 -2.57
N TYR A 54 10.10 6.32 -1.86
CA TYR A 54 10.44 7.70 -2.21
C TYR A 54 11.33 8.28 -1.12
N SER A 55 12.58 8.60 -1.46
CA SER A 55 13.57 9.11 -0.49
C SER A 55 13.68 8.22 0.75
N TRP A 56 13.84 6.90 0.51
CA TRP A 56 14.05 5.85 1.53
C TRP A 56 12.95 5.78 2.59
N ARG A 57 11.69 5.97 2.20
CA ARG A 57 10.51 5.88 3.08
C ARG A 57 9.24 5.64 2.27
N LEU A 58 8.13 5.45 2.99
CA LEU A 58 6.80 5.45 2.39
C LEU A 58 6.45 6.85 1.81
N PRO A 59 5.80 6.96 0.65
CA PRO A 59 5.32 8.23 0.14
C PRO A 59 4.38 8.88 1.15
N ARG A 60 4.68 10.13 1.54
CA ARG A 60 3.94 10.85 2.60
C ARG A 60 2.44 10.93 2.35
N LEU A 61 2.01 10.99 1.09
CA LEU A 61 0.58 10.98 0.74
C LEU A 61 -0.07 9.65 1.10
N PHE A 62 0.59 8.53 0.80
CA PHE A 62 0.11 7.20 1.14
C PHE A 62 0.16 6.97 2.66
N GLU A 63 1.24 7.36 3.32
CA GLU A 63 1.37 7.30 4.79
C GLU A 63 0.23 8.06 5.50
N LYS A 64 -0.05 9.31 5.10
CA LYS A 64 -1.15 10.11 5.65
C LYS A 64 -2.51 9.46 5.40
N PHE A 65 -2.70 8.88 4.21
CA PHE A 65 -3.92 8.16 3.88
C PHE A 65 -4.13 6.95 4.78
N LEU A 66 -3.09 6.12 4.98
CA LEU A 66 -3.14 4.98 5.88
C LEU A 66 -3.44 5.43 7.32
N LYS A 67 -2.76 6.45 7.84
CA LYS A 67 -3.00 6.98 9.19
C LYS A 67 -4.40 7.57 9.40
N SER A 68 -5.04 8.06 8.34
CA SER A 68 -6.39 8.64 8.42
C SER A 68 -7.53 7.64 8.16
N SER A 69 -7.19 6.45 7.66
CA SER A 69 -8.16 5.40 7.34
C SER A 69 -8.35 4.44 8.52
N ARG A 70 -9.48 3.74 8.53
CA ARG A 70 -9.81 2.73 9.54
C ARG A 70 -9.49 1.33 9.00
N PHE A 71 -8.86 0.51 9.83
CA PHE A 71 -8.53 -0.89 9.54
C PHE A 71 -9.10 -1.77 10.65
N SER A 72 -9.75 -2.87 10.27
CA SER A 72 -10.39 -3.79 11.22
C SER A 72 -10.30 -5.24 10.77
N GLY A 73 -10.38 -6.17 11.73
CA GLY A 73 -10.17 -7.60 11.48
C GLY A 73 -8.73 -8.02 11.80
N CYS A 74 -8.00 -8.53 10.82
CA CYS A 74 -6.64 -9.03 11.00
C CYS A 74 -5.67 -7.91 11.44
N LYS A 75 -4.79 -8.23 12.39
CA LYS A 75 -3.79 -7.29 12.93
C LYS A 75 -2.41 -7.42 12.29
N LYS A 76 -2.26 -8.29 11.28
CA LYS A 76 -1.00 -8.48 10.55
C LYS A 76 -0.99 -7.61 9.30
N ALA A 77 0.18 -7.05 8.99
CA ALA A 77 0.40 -6.26 7.80
C ALA A 77 1.77 -6.61 7.18
N TYR A 78 1.83 -6.59 5.86
CA TYR A 78 3.04 -6.70 5.06
C TYR A 78 3.21 -5.44 4.23
N PHE A 79 4.44 -4.94 4.11
CA PHE A 79 4.78 -3.82 3.25
C PHE A 79 5.66 -4.33 2.11
N VAL A 80 5.23 -4.09 0.88
CA VAL A 80 5.97 -4.41 -0.34
C VAL A 80 6.38 -3.10 -1.00
N MET A 81 7.68 -2.81 -0.99
CA MET A 81 8.21 -1.56 -1.49
C MET A 81 9.01 -1.77 -2.77
N THR A 82 8.54 -1.17 -3.87
CA THR A 82 9.31 -1.17 -5.13
C THR A 82 10.35 -0.06 -5.08
N CYS A 83 11.59 -0.35 -5.48
CA CYS A 83 12.68 0.63 -5.56
C CYS A 83 13.34 0.59 -6.94
N GLY A 84 13.97 1.71 -7.32
CA GLY A 84 14.80 1.75 -8.53
C GLY A 84 16.12 1.04 -8.32
N SER A 85 16.86 1.43 -7.28
CA SER A 85 18.13 0.80 -6.88
C SER A 85 17.98 0.06 -5.56
N GLU A 86 17.71 0.80 -4.47
CA GLU A 86 17.61 0.24 -3.12
C GLU A 86 16.53 0.93 -2.28
N ILE A 87 16.19 0.29 -1.16
CA ILE A 87 15.28 0.83 -0.14
C ILE A 87 16.01 1.51 1.02
N GLY A 88 17.34 1.37 1.11
CA GLY A 88 18.14 1.83 2.24
C GLY A 88 17.55 1.39 3.58
N ASN A 89 17.52 2.27 4.57
CA ASN A 89 16.94 1.98 5.89
C ASN A 89 15.52 2.53 6.02
N SER A 90 14.60 2.12 5.16
CA SER A 90 13.23 2.64 5.13
C SER A 90 12.32 2.11 6.22
N GLU A 91 12.64 0.98 6.85
CA GLU A 91 11.82 0.37 7.90
C GLU A 91 11.44 1.32 9.06
N PRO A 92 12.36 2.17 9.59
CA PRO A 92 12.00 3.13 10.63
C PRO A 92 11.20 4.36 10.16
N TYR A 93 10.94 4.54 8.85
CA TYR A 93 10.42 5.80 8.27
C TYR A 93 9.16 5.65 7.40
#